data_AF-A0A8X7WBS4-F1
#
_entry.id   AF-A0A8X7WBS4-F1
#
_cell.length_a   1.000
_cell.length_b   1.000
_cell.length_c   1.000
_cell.angle_alpha   90.00
_cell.angle_beta   90.00
_cell.angle_gamma   90.00
#
_symmetry.space_group_name_H-M   'P 1'
#
loop_
_entity.id
_entity.type
_entity.pdbx_description
1 polymer ?
#
loop_
_entity_poly.entity_id
_entity_poly.type
_entity_poly.pdbx_seq_one_letter_code
_entity_poly.pdbx_strand_id
1 'polypeptide(L)'
;MAILVLKRCYIIMNLLFVLTFVLLNSAHCFNPKRLNASAVAGSSDWSLAGATFYGSPTGYGADDGACGYKNAVAQAPFSSMVSAGGPSLYKSGRGCGACYQVKCTSNQACSTNPVTVVITDECQECVKESVHFDLSGTAFSAMAVPGQDSQLRDAGVLQILYRKVECNYNGETVVFQVDKDSNAYYFAALATYVNGGGEIGLVELKQALDSDTWLPMSHSWGAVWKLVVTSPLRAPLSLRLTYLDSGETLVASDVIPAGWQPSAKYKSNNETINAAGWADAGVTWYGEPEGAGSTGGACGYGVAVANPPLYAMIAAGGPSLFNNGKGCGTCYQILCSGNPACSGRPITVTITDECPGGPCASEPVHFDLSGKAMGALAKPGQANNLRTAGAIRVSYRRAACLYKGTNIVFHVDAGANPFYMAFVVEYENGEGDLASVEIQPAGGGFMPMQEMRSAVWKLNSNGALKGPFNVRLTSGESRKVVVAQAVIPANWKPDQMYRSIVNF
;
A
#
# COMPACT_ATOMS: atom_id res chain seq x y z
N MET A 1 -71.16 24.05 -44.10
CA MET A 1 -70.89 24.37 -42.68
C MET A 1 -70.11 23.27 -41.94
N ALA A 2 -70.23 21.99 -42.31
CA ALA A 2 -69.49 20.88 -41.67
C ALA A 2 -67.96 20.85 -41.95
N ILE A 3 -67.51 21.26 -43.14
CA ILE A 3 -66.08 21.23 -43.54
C ILE A 3 -65.23 22.25 -42.76
N LEU A 4 -65.82 23.38 -42.35
CA LEU A 4 -65.11 24.39 -41.56
C LEU A 4 -64.89 23.94 -40.10
N VAL A 5 -65.83 23.16 -39.54
CA VAL A 5 -65.74 22.61 -38.19
C VAL A 5 -64.67 21.52 -38.13
N LEU A 6 -64.58 20.66 -39.16
CA LEU A 6 -63.56 19.61 -39.24
C LEU A 6 -62.14 20.19 -39.33
N LYS A 7 -61.94 21.26 -40.13
CA LYS A 7 -60.65 21.97 -40.21
C LYS A 7 -60.27 22.63 -38.89
N ARG A 8 -61.22 23.23 -38.17
CA ARG A 8 -60.96 23.84 -36.85
C ARG A 8 -60.64 22.78 -35.79
N CYS A 9 -61.37 21.67 -35.75
CA CYS A 9 -61.04 20.54 -34.85
C CYS A 9 -59.67 19.95 -35.15
N TYR A 10 -59.31 19.77 -36.43
CA TYR A 10 -57.99 19.24 -36.81
C TYR A 10 -56.85 20.18 -36.41
N ILE A 11 -57.03 21.49 -36.56
CA ILE A 11 -56.03 22.48 -36.13
C ILE A 11 -55.91 22.52 -34.60
N ILE A 12 -57.03 22.47 -33.87
CA ILE A 12 -57.01 22.45 -32.39
C ILE A 12 -56.37 21.15 -31.85
N MET A 13 -56.65 20.01 -32.48
CA MET A 13 -56.05 18.73 -32.07
C MET A 13 -54.54 18.68 -32.34
N ASN A 14 -54.08 19.24 -33.46
CA ASN A 14 -52.64 19.38 -33.74
C ASN A 14 -51.96 20.39 -32.81
N LEU A 15 -52.63 21.50 -32.46
CA LEU A 15 -52.10 22.46 -31.48
C LEU A 15 -51.99 21.83 -30.08
N LEU A 16 -52.97 21.04 -29.65
CA LEU A 16 -52.91 20.30 -28.39
C LEU A 16 -51.81 19.23 -28.38
N PHE A 17 -51.60 18.55 -29.51
CA PHE A 17 -50.54 17.53 -29.66
C PHE A 17 -49.13 18.14 -29.68
N VAL A 18 -48.97 19.31 -30.29
CA VAL A 18 -47.71 20.07 -30.25
C VAL A 18 -47.46 20.64 -28.84
N LEU A 19 -48.50 21.13 -28.15
CA LEU A 19 -48.37 21.65 -26.79
C LEU A 19 -47.99 20.56 -25.77
N THR A 20 -48.52 19.33 -25.91
CA THR A 20 -48.09 18.19 -25.08
C THR A 20 -46.66 17.76 -25.40
N PHE A 21 -46.22 17.80 -26.66
CA PHE A 21 -44.81 17.56 -27.01
C PHE A 21 -43.85 18.64 -26.49
N VAL A 22 -44.27 19.91 -26.44
CA VAL A 22 -43.46 21.01 -25.89
C VAL A 22 -43.38 20.95 -24.35
N LEU A 23 -44.47 20.55 -23.69
CA LEU A 23 -44.50 20.34 -22.24
C LEU A 23 -43.74 19.07 -21.80
N LEU A 24 -43.66 18.04 -22.64
CA LEU A 24 -42.85 16.83 -22.39
C LEU A 24 -41.36 17.01 -22.71
N ASN A 25 -40.98 17.96 -23.58
CA ASN A 25 -39.58 18.26 -23.89
C ASN A 25 -38.91 19.29 -22.96
N SER A 26 -39.64 19.82 -21.97
CA SER A 26 -39.06 20.71 -20.95
C SER A 26 -38.36 19.94 -19.81
N ALA A 27 -38.26 18.61 -19.89
CA ALA A 27 -37.73 17.75 -18.82
C ALA A 27 -36.46 16.96 -19.19
N HIS A 28 -35.76 17.29 -20.28
CA HIS A 28 -34.52 16.59 -20.67
C HIS A 28 -33.35 17.53 -20.96
N CYS A 29 -32.93 18.23 -19.92
CA CYS A 29 -31.52 18.59 -19.69
C CYS A 29 -31.21 18.47 -18.18
N PHE A 30 -31.59 17.35 -17.57
CA PHE A 30 -31.00 16.93 -16.30
C PHE A 30 -29.68 16.24 -16.61
N ASN A 31 -28.61 17.03 -16.57
CA ASN A 31 -27.25 16.52 -16.53
C ASN A 31 -26.87 16.38 -15.04
N PRO A 32 -26.81 15.17 -14.45
CA PRO A 32 -26.56 15.00 -13.02
C PRO A 32 -25.14 15.41 -12.58
N LYS A 33 -24.31 15.95 -13.49
CA LYS A 33 -22.93 16.38 -13.23
C LYS A 33 -22.75 17.82 -12.71
N ARG A 34 -23.81 18.58 -12.39
CA ARG A 34 -23.67 19.98 -11.91
C ARG A 34 -24.63 20.45 -10.80
N LEU A 35 -25.17 19.55 -9.98
CA LEU A 35 -25.73 19.96 -8.67
C LEU A 35 -24.63 19.86 -7.60
N ASN A 36 -23.67 20.78 -7.67
CA ASN A 36 -22.82 21.07 -6.52
C ASN A 36 -23.55 22.12 -5.66
N ALA A 37 -24.50 21.68 -4.85
CA ALA A 37 -25.04 22.48 -3.76
C ALA A 37 -24.05 22.44 -2.58
N SER A 38 -22.82 22.89 -2.83
CA SER A 38 -21.82 23.19 -1.81
C SER A 38 -21.17 24.53 -2.18
N ALA A 39 -21.92 25.61 -2.00
CA ALA A 39 -21.38 26.96 -2.10
C ALA A 39 -22.09 27.89 -1.11
N VAL A 40 -22.09 27.49 0.16
CA VAL A 40 -22.01 28.41 1.30
C VAL A 40 -21.00 27.81 2.28
N ALA A 41 -19.72 27.79 1.87
CA ALA A 41 -18.62 27.43 2.75
C ALA A 41 -18.29 28.63 3.65
N GLY A 42 -19.05 28.74 4.75
CA GLY A 42 -18.64 29.50 5.93
C GLY A 42 -17.64 28.67 6.74
N SER A 43 -16.36 28.98 6.58
CA SER A 43 -15.19 28.76 7.47
C SER A 43 -15.03 27.52 8.38
N SER A 44 -15.69 26.38 8.19
CA SER A 44 -15.23 25.14 8.84
C SER A 44 -15.64 23.88 8.06
N ASP A 45 -14.67 23.03 7.70
CA ASP A 45 -14.84 21.70 7.05
C ASP A 45 -15.53 20.65 7.97
N TRP A 46 -16.44 21.07 8.84
CA TRP A 46 -17.05 20.25 9.88
C TRP A 46 -18.57 20.19 9.70
N SER A 47 -19.12 18.99 9.88
CA SER A 47 -20.55 18.69 9.82
C SER A 47 -21.10 18.33 11.20
N LEU A 48 -22.40 18.51 11.43
CA LEU A 48 -23.05 18.12 12.67
C LEU A 48 -23.44 16.64 12.68
N ALA A 49 -23.23 15.96 13.81
CA ALA A 49 -23.72 14.60 14.07
C ALA A 49 -24.20 14.44 15.51
N GLY A 50 -25.06 13.45 15.75
CA GLY A 50 -25.33 12.94 17.09
C GLY A 50 -24.21 12.01 17.55
N ALA A 51 -23.97 11.95 18.86
CA ALA A 51 -23.10 10.93 19.43
C ALA A 51 -23.60 10.42 20.78
N THR A 52 -23.46 9.12 20.98
CA THR A 52 -23.58 8.41 22.26
C THR A 52 -22.32 7.61 22.52
N PHE A 53 -22.29 6.83 23.59
CA PHE A 53 -21.28 5.80 23.78
C PHE A 53 -21.87 4.51 24.31
N TYR A 54 -21.16 3.41 24.08
CA TYR A 54 -21.52 2.08 24.53
C TYR A 54 -20.33 1.32 25.13
N GLY A 55 -20.66 0.26 25.86
CA GLY A 55 -19.67 -0.56 26.57
C GLY A 55 -19.14 0.12 27.84
N SER A 56 -17.99 -0.35 28.32
CA SER A 56 -17.40 0.19 29.55
C SER A 56 -16.77 1.58 29.33
N PRO A 57 -16.68 2.43 30.36
CA PRO A 57 -16.14 3.79 30.25
C PRO A 57 -14.74 3.91 29.64
N THR A 58 -13.92 2.87 29.77
CA THR A 58 -12.55 2.78 29.22
C THR A 58 -12.40 1.62 28.24
N GLY A 59 -13.52 1.11 27.72
CA GLY A 59 -13.57 -0.01 26.80
C GLY A 59 -13.52 0.41 25.34
N TYR A 60 -13.63 -0.59 24.47
CA TYR A 60 -13.60 -0.48 23.01
C TYR A 60 -14.96 -0.78 22.36
N GLY A 61 -16.05 -0.75 23.14
CA GLY A 61 -17.36 -1.18 22.67
C GLY A 61 -17.57 -2.68 22.86
N ALA A 62 -17.73 -3.43 21.77
CA ALA A 62 -18.06 -4.86 21.75
C ALA A 62 -17.02 -5.71 20.99
N ASP A 63 -16.89 -6.99 21.37
CA ASP A 63 -15.98 -7.96 20.76
C ASP A 63 -16.47 -8.51 19.41
N ASP A 64 -17.75 -8.37 19.09
CA ASP A 64 -18.43 -9.00 17.95
C ASP A 64 -19.02 -7.98 16.97
N GLY A 65 -18.36 -6.84 16.83
CA GLY A 65 -18.82 -5.76 15.96
C GLY A 65 -19.03 -6.19 14.50
N ALA A 66 -20.00 -5.55 13.85
CA ALA A 66 -20.51 -5.89 12.52
C ALA A 66 -19.46 -5.84 11.39
N CYS A 67 -18.32 -5.19 11.61
CA CYS A 67 -17.21 -5.19 10.64
C CYS A 67 -16.33 -6.45 10.68
N GLY A 68 -16.44 -7.28 11.71
CA GLY A 68 -15.70 -8.55 11.81
C GLY A 68 -14.26 -8.43 12.30
N TYR A 69 -13.83 -7.26 12.80
CA TYR A 69 -12.47 -7.05 13.34
C TYR A 69 -12.21 -7.74 14.68
N LYS A 70 -13.27 -8.18 15.36
CA LYS A 70 -13.20 -8.89 16.64
C LYS A 70 -12.41 -8.09 17.69
N ASN A 71 -11.71 -8.79 18.59
CA ASN A 71 -10.85 -8.22 19.62
C ASN A 71 -9.66 -7.37 19.10
N ALA A 72 -9.43 -7.27 17.79
CA ALA A 72 -8.42 -6.38 17.24
C ALA A 72 -8.72 -4.90 17.54
N VAL A 73 -10.00 -4.53 17.70
CA VAL A 73 -10.42 -3.15 18.02
C VAL A 73 -9.89 -2.65 19.36
N ALA A 74 -9.60 -3.56 20.29
CA ALA A 74 -9.02 -3.26 21.60
C ALA A 74 -7.51 -2.99 21.54
N GLN A 75 -6.83 -3.50 20.50
CA GLN A 75 -5.38 -3.49 20.39
C GLN A 75 -4.91 -2.38 19.45
N ALA A 76 -3.64 -2.00 19.56
CA ALA A 76 -3.02 -1.13 18.55
C ALA A 76 -3.15 -1.78 17.15
N PRO A 77 -3.41 -0.98 16.10
CA PRO A 77 -3.45 0.48 16.07
C PRO A 77 -4.83 1.10 16.37
N PHE A 78 -5.90 0.32 16.52
CA PHE A 78 -7.22 0.87 16.86
C PHE A 78 -7.25 1.43 18.28
N SER A 79 -6.62 0.73 19.23
CA SER A 79 -6.44 1.18 20.62
C SER A 79 -7.72 1.69 21.26
N SER A 80 -8.83 0.99 21.03
CA SER A 80 -10.17 1.35 21.49
C SER A 80 -10.75 2.65 20.90
N MET A 81 -10.06 3.34 19.99
CA MET A 81 -10.53 4.57 19.33
C MET A 81 -11.47 4.24 18.16
N VAL A 82 -12.63 3.68 18.49
CA VAL A 82 -13.58 3.12 17.53
C VAL A 82 -15.02 3.58 17.79
N SER A 83 -15.90 3.35 16.81
CA SER A 83 -17.31 3.69 16.89
C SER A 83 -18.17 2.68 16.12
N ALA A 84 -19.36 2.40 16.64
CA ALA A 84 -20.47 1.91 15.86
C ALA A 84 -21.11 3.08 15.10
N GLY A 85 -21.26 2.93 13.78
CA GLY A 85 -21.84 3.96 12.93
C GLY A 85 -23.32 3.73 12.69
N GLY A 86 -24.13 4.79 12.69
CA GLY A 86 -25.47 4.72 12.11
C GLY A 86 -25.44 4.37 10.60
N PRO A 87 -26.60 4.12 9.96
CA PRO A 87 -26.64 3.60 8.58
C PRO A 87 -25.86 4.41 7.54
N SER A 88 -25.79 5.74 7.70
CA SER A 88 -25.05 6.64 6.81
C SER A 88 -23.52 6.50 6.92
N LEU A 89 -23.02 6.04 8.07
CA LEU A 89 -21.61 5.80 8.33
C LEU A 89 -21.24 4.34 8.06
N TYR A 90 -22.01 3.38 8.57
CA TYR A 90 -21.74 1.95 8.41
C TYR A 90 -21.94 1.47 6.97
N LYS A 91 -22.90 2.05 6.22
CA LYS A 91 -23.14 1.78 4.78
C LYS A 91 -23.22 0.28 4.44
N SER A 92 -23.95 -0.47 5.27
CA SER A 92 -24.08 -1.94 5.14
C SER A 92 -22.72 -2.66 5.09
N GLY A 93 -21.75 -2.21 5.88
CA GLY A 93 -20.40 -2.76 5.95
C GLY A 93 -19.36 -2.06 5.08
N ARG A 94 -19.76 -1.29 4.05
CA ARG A 94 -18.80 -0.54 3.21
C ARG A 94 -18.09 0.59 3.97
N GLY A 95 -18.70 1.05 5.06
CA GLY A 95 -18.13 2.01 5.99
C GLY A 95 -17.07 1.44 6.94
N CYS A 96 -16.94 0.11 7.01
CA CYS A 96 -15.97 -0.52 7.89
C CYS A 96 -14.55 -0.09 7.56
N GLY A 97 -13.84 0.38 8.58
CA GLY A 97 -12.47 0.89 8.43
C GLY A 97 -12.38 2.37 8.07
N ALA A 98 -13.50 3.08 7.88
CA ALA A 98 -13.50 4.52 7.63
C ALA A 98 -13.08 5.32 8.87
N CYS A 99 -12.23 6.33 8.68
CA CYS A 99 -11.75 7.20 9.75
C CYS A 99 -12.45 8.56 9.75
N TYR A 100 -12.80 9.02 10.94
CA TYR A 100 -13.43 10.31 11.17
C TYR A 100 -12.73 11.02 12.30
N GLN A 101 -12.56 12.34 12.16
CA GLN A 101 -12.31 13.18 13.32
C GLN A 101 -13.64 13.63 13.90
N VAL A 102 -13.80 13.50 15.21
CA VAL A 102 -14.96 13.94 15.97
C VAL A 102 -14.53 14.86 17.10
N LYS A 103 -15.31 15.90 17.38
CA LYS A 103 -15.11 16.79 18.53
C LYS A 103 -16.44 17.26 19.09
N CYS A 104 -16.53 17.40 20.40
CA CYS A 104 -17.70 17.98 21.04
C CYS A 104 -17.51 19.47 21.32
N THR A 105 -18.61 20.23 21.25
CA THR A 105 -18.59 21.70 21.47
C THR A 105 -19.72 22.19 22.38
N SER A 106 -20.75 21.37 22.63
CA SER A 106 -21.98 21.79 23.30
C SER A 106 -22.02 21.48 24.81
N ASN A 107 -20.96 20.92 25.39
CA ASN A 107 -20.88 20.56 26.81
C ASN A 107 -19.65 21.22 27.48
N GLN A 108 -19.77 21.63 28.75
CA GLN A 108 -18.69 22.27 29.51
C GLN A 108 -17.45 21.37 29.67
N ALA A 109 -17.64 20.06 29.66
CA ALA A 109 -16.56 19.07 29.73
C ALA A 109 -15.80 18.88 28.42
N CYS A 110 -16.21 19.54 27.32
CA CYS A 110 -15.56 19.38 26.02
C CYS A 110 -14.18 20.04 25.95
N SER A 111 -13.16 19.28 25.54
CA SER A 111 -11.81 19.83 25.30
C SER A 111 -11.71 20.67 24.03
N THR A 112 -12.70 20.56 23.13
CA THR A 112 -12.73 21.11 21.75
C THR A 112 -11.67 20.53 20.79
N ASN A 113 -10.73 19.72 21.29
CA ASN A 113 -9.75 19.02 20.48
C ASN A 113 -10.42 17.82 19.78
N PRO A 114 -10.18 17.61 18.48
CA PRO A 114 -10.72 16.45 17.80
C PRO A 114 -9.95 15.17 18.13
N VAL A 115 -10.69 14.07 18.18
CA VAL A 115 -10.14 12.72 18.27
C VAL A 115 -10.47 11.97 17.00
N THR A 116 -9.57 11.06 16.58
CA THR A 116 -9.79 10.24 15.39
C THR A 116 -10.39 8.90 15.81
N VAL A 117 -11.45 8.48 15.15
CA VAL A 117 -12.16 7.22 15.42
C VAL A 117 -12.35 6.43 14.13
N VAL A 118 -12.40 5.11 14.26
CA VAL A 118 -12.65 4.19 13.15
C VAL A 118 -14.03 3.54 13.27
N ILE A 119 -14.77 3.46 12.16
CA ILE A 119 -16.02 2.70 12.12
C ILE A 119 -15.70 1.21 12.12
N THR A 120 -16.10 0.51 13.18
CA THR A 120 -15.84 -0.94 13.36
C THR A 120 -17.09 -1.75 13.65
N ASP A 121 -18.25 -1.09 13.71
CA ASP A 121 -19.51 -1.71 14.10
C ASP A 121 -20.71 -0.93 13.54
N GLU A 122 -21.91 -1.47 13.70
CA GLU A 122 -23.17 -0.87 13.27
C GLU A 122 -24.04 -0.53 14.50
N CYS A 123 -24.53 0.71 14.55
CA CYS A 123 -25.61 1.06 15.47
C CYS A 123 -26.94 1.12 14.71
N GLN A 124 -27.78 0.11 14.89
CA GLN A 124 -29.03 -0.05 14.13
C GLN A 124 -30.13 0.91 14.59
N GLU A 125 -30.11 1.28 15.86
CA GLU A 125 -31.05 2.19 16.52
C GLU A 125 -30.68 3.68 16.35
N CYS A 126 -29.47 3.96 15.86
CA CYS A 126 -28.93 5.30 15.65
C CYS A 126 -29.47 5.96 14.37
N VAL A 127 -30.81 6.04 14.26
CA VAL A 127 -31.54 6.53 13.08
C VAL A 127 -32.26 7.86 13.29
N LYS A 128 -32.18 8.42 14.51
CA LYS A 128 -32.86 9.69 14.84
C LYS A 128 -32.18 10.88 14.13
N GLU A 129 -30.86 10.88 14.11
CA GLU A 129 -30.04 11.84 13.39
C GLU A 129 -29.66 11.31 12.00
N SER A 130 -29.44 12.22 11.05
CA SER A 130 -28.94 11.86 9.72
C SER A 130 -27.54 11.20 9.76
N VAL A 131 -26.74 11.56 10.76
CA VAL A 131 -25.41 10.99 11.05
C VAL A 131 -25.27 10.86 12.56
N HIS A 132 -24.90 9.67 13.01
CA HIS A 132 -24.78 9.35 14.43
C HIS A 132 -23.59 8.41 14.68
N PHE A 133 -22.75 8.77 15.66
CA PHE A 133 -21.62 7.99 16.13
C PHE A 133 -21.91 7.42 17.51
N ASP A 134 -22.05 6.11 17.64
CA ASP A 134 -22.08 5.47 18.95
C ASP A 134 -20.64 5.04 19.30
N LEU A 135 -19.96 5.87 20.08
CA LEU A 135 -18.53 5.81 20.32
C LEU A 135 -18.19 4.73 21.36
N SER A 136 -16.98 4.17 21.31
CA SER A 136 -16.49 3.44 22.47
C SER A 136 -16.37 4.37 23.69
N GLY A 137 -16.45 3.83 24.90
CA GLY A 137 -16.20 4.61 26.11
C GLY A 137 -14.85 5.34 26.07
N THR A 138 -13.80 4.70 25.55
CA THR A 138 -12.48 5.33 25.38
C THR A 138 -12.53 6.53 24.42
N ALA A 139 -13.13 6.35 23.23
CA ALA A 139 -13.22 7.39 22.21
C ALA A 139 -14.09 8.57 22.66
N PHE A 140 -15.21 8.29 23.32
CA PHE A 140 -16.10 9.32 23.85
C PHE A 140 -15.41 10.15 24.93
N SER A 141 -14.73 9.48 25.86
CA SER A 141 -13.98 10.11 26.95
C SER A 141 -12.81 10.96 26.45
N ALA A 142 -12.19 10.57 25.33
CA ALA A 142 -11.07 11.31 24.75
C ALA A 142 -11.48 12.70 24.21
N MET A 143 -12.77 12.98 24.01
CA MET A 143 -13.25 14.32 23.65
C MET A 143 -13.31 15.27 24.86
N ALA A 144 -13.23 14.76 26.09
CA ALA A 144 -13.32 15.55 27.30
C ALA A 144 -12.02 16.30 27.64
N VAL A 145 -12.14 17.40 28.39
CA VAL A 145 -10.99 17.98 29.11
C VAL A 145 -10.42 16.92 30.05
N PRO A 146 -9.08 16.77 30.14
CA PRO A 146 -8.46 15.81 31.06
C PRO A 146 -9.04 15.89 32.48
N GLY A 147 -9.58 14.78 32.98
CA GLY A 147 -10.24 14.68 34.29
C GLY A 147 -11.73 15.00 34.33
N GLN A 148 -12.35 15.36 33.20
CA GLN A 148 -13.81 15.59 33.08
C GLN A 148 -14.51 14.53 32.23
N ASP A 149 -13.87 13.37 32.04
CA ASP A 149 -14.38 12.27 31.24
C ASP A 149 -15.70 11.70 31.78
N SER A 150 -15.86 11.61 33.10
CA SER A 150 -17.14 11.20 33.71
C SER A 150 -18.25 12.21 33.45
N GLN A 151 -17.97 13.50 33.62
CA GLN A 151 -18.95 14.58 33.38
C GLN A 151 -19.41 14.60 31.93
N LEU A 152 -18.52 14.35 30.98
CA LEU A 152 -18.90 14.25 29.57
C LEU A 152 -19.81 13.03 29.33
N ARG A 153 -19.46 11.86 29.89
CA ARG A 153 -20.26 10.62 29.77
C ARG A 153 -21.65 10.77 30.40
N ASP A 154 -21.78 11.48 31.51
CA ASP A 154 -23.06 11.73 32.19
C ASP A 154 -24.04 12.54 31.34
N ALA A 155 -23.58 13.21 30.27
CA ALA A 155 -24.45 13.86 29.30
C ALA A 155 -25.28 12.86 28.47
N GLY A 156 -24.79 11.61 28.33
CA GLY A 156 -25.43 10.53 27.57
C GLY A 156 -25.41 10.74 26.05
N VAL A 157 -26.11 11.77 25.57
CA VAL A 157 -26.22 12.15 24.15
C VAL A 157 -25.59 13.52 23.93
N LEU A 158 -24.70 13.61 22.95
CA LEU A 158 -24.05 14.86 22.54
C LEU A 158 -24.38 15.22 21.10
N GLN A 159 -24.40 16.52 20.83
CA GLN A 159 -24.21 17.03 19.48
C GLN A 159 -22.71 17.28 19.28
N ILE A 160 -22.15 16.64 18.27
CA ILE A 160 -20.72 16.73 17.93
C ILE A 160 -20.54 17.34 16.54
N LEU A 161 -19.31 17.78 16.28
CA LEU A 161 -18.83 18.09 14.96
C LEU A 161 -17.97 16.92 14.48
N TYR A 162 -18.13 16.54 13.22
CA TYR A 162 -17.33 15.49 12.60
C TYR A 162 -16.86 15.89 11.20
N ARG A 163 -15.80 15.23 10.74
CA ARG A 163 -15.36 15.23 9.34
C ARG A 163 -14.65 13.93 9.01
N LYS A 164 -14.78 13.47 7.77
CA LYS A 164 -14.02 12.32 7.29
C LYS A 164 -12.55 12.70 7.13
N VAL A 165 -11.65 11.78 7.49
CA VAL A 165 -10.21 11.94 7.32
C VAL A 165 -9.61 10.66 6.76
N GLU A 166 -8.42 10.73 6.19
CA GLU A 166 -7.68 9.54 5.85
C GLU A 166 -7.24 8.79 7.11
N CYS A 167 -7.32 7.46 7.06
CA CYS A 167 -6.78 6.58 8.06
C CYS A 167 -5.25 6.55 7.99
N ASN A 168 -4.61 6.62 9.16
CA ASN A 168 -3.17 6.47 9.30
C ASN A 168 -2.84 5.52 10.46
N TYR A 169 -2.56 4.27 10.11
CA TYR A 169 -2.09 3.19 10.97
C TYR A 169 -0.57 3.11 10.89
N ASN A 170 0.13 4.06 11.53
CA ASN A 170 1.60 4.15 11.53
C ASN A 170 2.26 2.79 11.80
N GLY A 171 3.14 2.36 10.89
CA GLY A 171 3.90 1.11 11.03
C GLY A 171 3.10 -0.17 10.76
N GLU A 172 1.81 -0.07 10.42
CA GLU A 172 0.99 -1.22 10.00
C GLU A 172 0.68 -1.17 8.50
N THR A 173 0.62 -2.35 7.90
CA THR A 173 0.23 -2.58 6.52
C THR A 173 -1.16 -3.20 6.48
N VAL A 174 -1.83 -3.20 5.33
CA VAL A 174 -3.12 -3.90 5.18
C VAL A 174 -2.94 -5.38 5.54
N VAL A 175 -3.81 -5.88 6.40
CA VAL A 175 -3.83 -7.29 6.82
C VAL A 175 -5.07 -7.95 6.23
N PHE A 176 -4.86 -9.07 5.56
CA PHE A 176 -5.91 -9.93 5.04
C PHE A 176 -6.06 -11.15 5.94
N GLN A 177 -7.20 -11.27 6.60
CA GLN A 177 -7.56 -12.50 7.30
C GLN A 177 -8.40 -13.37 6.37
N VAL A 178 -7.89 -14.54 6.01
CA VAL A 178 -8.61 -15.50 5.16
C VAL A 178 -9.72 -16.15 5.98
N ASP A 179 -10.92 -16.18 5.42
CA ASP A 179 -12.10 -16.78 6.05
C ASP A 179 -11.91 -18.28 6.25
N LYS A 180 -12.47 -18.82 7.35
CA LYS A 180 -12.31 -20.22 7.75
C LYS A 180 -12.86 -21.22 6.73
N ASP A 181 -13.84 -20.81 5.92
CA ASP A 181 -14.49 -21.68 4.95
C ASP A 181 -13.80 -21.62 3.56
N SER A 182 -12.74 -20.80 3.43
CA SER A 182 -11.96 -20.68 2.20
C SER A 182 -11.29 -21.99 1.80
N ASN A 183 -11.31 -22.29 0.50
CA ASN A 183 -10.68 -23.44 -0.13
C ASN A 183 -10.30 -23.11 -1.59
N ALA A 184 -9.91 -24.10 -2.39
CA ALA A 184 -9.47 -23.87 -3.77
C ALA A 184 -10.56 -23.29 -4.71
N TYR A 185 -11.85 -23.40 -4.37
CA TYR A 185 -12.97 -22.95 -5.22
C TYR A 185 -13.77 -21.78 -4.62
N TYR A 186 -13.54 -21.47 -3.35
CA TYR A 186 -14.18 -20.39 -2.63
C TYR A 186 -13.11 -19.66 -1.82
N PHE A 187 -12.97 -18.36 -2.01
CA PHE A 187 -12.05 -17.54 -1.25
C PHE A 187 -12.78 -16.36 -0.66
N ALA A 188 -12.63 -16.13 0.64
CA ALA A 188 -13.09 -14.90 1.27
C ALA A 188 -12.02 -14.35 2.20
N ALA A 189 -11.91 -13.03 2.27
CA ALA A 189 -10.96 -12.37 3.15
C ALA A 189 -11.55 -11.08 3.73
N LEU A 190 -11.21 -10.85 5.00
CA LEU A 190 -11.42 -9.61 5.72
C LEU A 190 -10.17 -8.73 5.54
N ALA A 191 -10.34 -7.49 5.08
CA ALA A 191 -9.27 -6.50 5.04
C ALA A 191 -9.31 -5.61 6.29
N THR A 192 -8.17 -5.48 6.97
CA THR A 192 -8.02 -4.64 8.18
C THR A 192 -6.80 -3.72 8.03
N TYR A 193 -6.80 -2.58 8.73
CA TYR A 193 -5.73 -1.56 8.68
C TYR A 193 -5.50 -0.96 7.28
N VAL A 194 -6.61 -0.73 6.55
CA VAL A 194 -6.55 -0.07 5.25
C VAL A 194 -6.34 1.43 5.46
N ASN A 195 -5.11 1.90 5.24
CA ASN A 195 -4.76 3.33 5.26
C ASN A 195 -5.51 4.12 4.16
N GLY A 196 -5.48 5.45 4.22
CA GLY A 196 -6.13 6.30 3.21
C GLY A 196 -7.65 6.39 3.42
N GLY A 197 -8.44 6.27 2.35
CA GLY A 197 -9.89 6.54 2.39
C GLY A 197 -10.73 5.64 3.30
N GLY A 198 -10.21 4.48 3.73
CA GLY A 198 -10.82 3.52 4.66
C GLY A 198 -12.06 2.77 4.14
N GLU A 199 -12.91 3.42 3.35
CA GLU A 199 -14.11 2.83 2.73
C GLU A 199 -13.77 2.12 1.42
N ILE A 200 -14.07 0.83 1.32
CA ILE A 200 -13.75 0.01 0.15
C ILE A 200 -15.01 -0.21 -0.69
N GLY A 201 -14.95 0.19 -1.97
CA GLY A 201 -16.04 0.04 -2.92
C GLY A 201 -15.96 -1.20 -3.80
N LEU A 202 -14.75 -1.73 -4.02
CA LEU A 202 -14.49 -2.91 -4.84
C LEU A 202 -13.23 -3.62 -4.34
N VAL A 203 -13.25 -4.96 -4.35
CA VAL A 203 -12.06 -5.79 -4.18
C VAL A 203 -11.94 -6.74 -5.36
N GLU A 204 -10.74 -6.91 -5.87
CA GLU A 204 -10.43 -7.83 -6.96
C GLU A 204 -9.25 -8.73 -6.59
N LEU A 205 -9.22 -9.92 -7.18
CA LEU A 205 -8.21 -10.94 -6.94
C LEU A 205 -7.51 -11.31 -8.25
N LYS A 206 -6.17 -11.34 -8.23
CA LYS A 206 -5.34 -11.83 -9.33
C LYS A 206 -4.61 -13.11 -8.89
N GLN A 207 -4.59 -14.11 -9.78
CA GLN A 207 -3.93 -15.39 -9.55
C GLN A 207 -2.50 -15.40 -10.08
N ALA A 208 -1.68 -16.34 -9.59
CA ALA A 208 -0.35 -16.57 -10.10
C ALA A 208 -0.36 -16.96 -11.58
N LEU A 209 0.68 -16.55 -12.31
CA LEU A 209 0.89 -16.81 -13.73
C LEU A 209 -0.11 -16.12 -14.68
N ASP A 210 -1.05 -15.34 -14.15
CA ASP A 210 -1.94 -14.47 -14.92
C ASP A 210 -1.41 -13.03 -14.80
N SER A 211 -0.88 -12.45 -15.89
CA SER A 211 -0.20 -11.16 -15.79
C SER A 211 -1.16 -9.99 -15.56
N ASP A 212 -2.42 -10.08 -16.02
CA ASP A 212 -3.28 -8.90 -16.13
C ASP A 212 -4.77 -9.11 -15.76
N THR A 213 -5.23 -10.33 -15.50
CA THR A 213 -6.66 -10.57 -15.21
C THR A 213 -6.98 -10.39 -13.73
N TRP A 214 -7.91 -9.48 -13.46
CA TRP A 214 -8.46 -9.22 -12.12
C TRP A 214 -9.88 -9.78 -12.00
N LEU A 215 -10.11 -10.64 -11.02
CA LEU A 215 -11.41 -11.26 -10.75
C LEU A 215 -12.16 -10.43 -9.70
N PRO A 216 -13.33 -9.85 -10.02
CA PRO A 216 -14.08 -9.06 -9.05
C PRO A 216 -14.65 -9.94 -7.93
N MET A 217 -14.38 -9.54 -6.69
CA MET A 217 -14.94 -10.15 -5.50
C MET A 217 -16.26 -9.48 -5.15
N SER A 218 -17.21 -10.26 -4.66
CA SER A 218 -18.48 -9.76 -4.14
C SER A 218 -18.33 -9.37 -2.68
N HIS A 219 -18.88 -8.21 -2.29
CA HIS A 219 -19.03 -7.86 -0.87
C HIS A 219 -19.92 -8.90 -0.18
N SER A 220 -19.46 -9.41 0.96
CA SER A 220 -20.17 -10.46 1.70
C SER A 220 -20.95 -9.87 2.88
N TRP A 221 -20.23 -9.32 3.86
CA TRP A 221 -20.75 -8.64 5.05
C TRP A 221 -19.58 -7.89 5.72
N GLY A 222 -19.86 -6.85 6.52
CA GLY A 222 -18.80 -6.09 7.20
C GLY A 222 -17.68 -5.67 6.24
N ALA A 223 -16.42 -5.94 6.61
CA ALA A 223 -15.25 -5.74 5.75
C ALA A 223 -14.82 -7.01 4.97
N VAL A 224 -15.69 -8.02 4.84
CA VAL A 224 -15.41 -9.30 4.18
C VAL A 224 -15.84 -9.29 2.71
N TRP A 225 -14.91 -9.69 1.84
CA TRP A 225 -15.14 -9.86 0.40
C TRP A 225 -14.93 -11.32 0.00
N LYS A 226 -15.73 -11.83 -0.93
CA LYS A 226 -15.71 -13.23 -1.35
C LYS A 226 -15.65 -13.42 -2.86
N LEU A 227 -15.09 -14.54 -3.29
CA LEU A 227 -15.00 -14.98 -4.67
C LEU A 227 -15.32 -16.48 -4.76
N VAL A 228 -16.17 -16.84 -5.71
CA VAL A 228 -16.46 -18.23 -6.07
C VAL A 228 -15.95 -18.44 -7.49
N VAL A 229 -15.17 -19.50 -7.71
CA VAL A 229 -14.61 -19.83 -9.03
C VAL A 229 -14.94 -21.27 -9.44
N THR A 230 -14.94 -21.53 -10.74
CA THR A 230 -15.22 -22.86 -11.31
C THR A 230 -13.97 -23.72 -11.49
N SER A 231 -12.78 -23.13 -11.35
CA SER A 231 -11.50 -23.83 -11.42
C SER A 231 -10.65 -23.49 -10.20
N PRO A 232 -9.77 -24.40 -9.72
CA PRO A 232 -8.96 -24.17 -8.54
C PRO A 232 -8.14 -22.88 -8.62
N LEU A 233 -8.23 -22.04 -7.59
CA LEU A 233 -7.39 -20.85 -7.44
C LEU A 233 -5.91 -21.23 -7.42
N ARG A 234 -5.10 -20.54 -8.22
CA ARG A 234 -3.65 -20.72 -8.26
C ARG A 234 -2.96 -19.59 -7.50
N ALA A 235 -2.49 -19.91 -6.31
CA ALA A 235 -1.69 -19.00 -5.49
C ALA A 235 -0.22 -18.92 -5.99
N PRO A 236 0.54 -17.85 -5.66
CA PRO A 236 0.14 -16.70 -4.83
C PRO A 236 -1.01 -15.86 -5.40
N LEU A 237 -1.80 -15.23 -4.52
CA LEU A 237 -2.94 -14.39 -4.89
C LEU A 237 -2.62 -12.93 -4.51
N SER A 238 -2.82 -12.03 -5.46
CA SER A 238 -2.76 -10.59 -5.24
C SER A 238 -4.16 -10.02 -5.03
N LEU A 239 -4.30 -9.02 -4.17
CA LEU A 239 -5.59 -8.35 -3.90
C LEU A 239 -5.51 -6.87 -4.26
N ARG A 240 -6.50 -6.36 -5.01
CA ARG A 240 -6.65 -4.95 -5.32
C ARG A 240 -7.90 -4.40 -4.65
N LEU A 241 -7.75 -3.36 -3.84
CA LEU A 241 -8.83 -2.68 -3.15
C LEU A 241 -9.04 -1.34 -3.85
N THR A 242 -10.29 -0.95 -4.08
CA THR A 242 -10.62 0.37 -4.64
C THR A 242 -11.42 1.15 -3.61
N TYR A 243 -10.98 2.36 -3.26
CA TYR A 243 -11.71 3.20 -2.33
C TYR A 243 -13.04 3.66 -2.93
N LEU A 244 -14.09 3.66 -2.10
CA LEU A 244 -15.44 3.97 -2.55
C LEU A 244 -15.58 5.41 -3.07
N ASP A 245 -14.93 6.37 -2.41
CA ASP A 245 -15.11 7.80 -2.72
C ASP A 245 -14.15 8.30 -3.80
N SER A 246 -12.85 7.97 -3.71
CA SER A 246 -11.84 8.48 -4.64
C SER A 246 -11.70 7.63 -5.90
N GLY A 247 -12.07 6.35 -5.84
CA GLY A 247 -11.78 5.39 -6.90
C GLY A 247 -10.30 5.03 -7.02
N GLU A 248 -9.45 5.53 -6.13
CA GLU A 248 -8.05 5.12 -6.06
C GLU A 248 -7.94 3.67 -5.61
N THR A 249 -6.85 3.03 -6.00
CA THR A 249 -6.63 1.62 -5.70
C THR A 249 -5.50 1.42 -4.70
N LEU A 250 -5.46 0.24 -4.10
CA LEU A 250 -4.35 -0.27 -3.31
C LEU A 250 -4.13 -1.70 -3.78
N VAL A 251 -2.89 -2.06 -4.14
CA VAL A 251 -2.56 -3.40 -4.63
C VAL A 251 -1.64 -4.08 -3.64
N ALA A 252 -2.09 -5.18 -3.09
CA ALA A 252 -1.30 -6.10 -2.27
C ALA A 252 -0.86 -7.28 -3.14
N SER A 253 0.30 -7.15 -3.77
CA SER A 253 0.88 -8.16 -4.66
C SER A 253 1.29 -9.41 -3.88
N ASP A 254 0.91 -10.58 -4.39
CA ASP A 254 1.24 -11.91 -3.89
C ASP A 254 1.06 -12.10 -2.36
N VAL A 255 0.12 -11.34 -1.79
CA VAL A 255 -0.09 -11.26 -0.34
C VAL A 255 -0.60 -12.57 0.25
N ILE A 256 -1.35 -13.36 -0.51
CA ILE A 256 -1.79 -14.70 -0.09
C ILE A 256 -0.87 -15.74 -0.74
N PRO A 257 0.05 -16.38 0.01
CA PRO A 257 1.09 -17.24 -0.57
C PRO A 257 0.54 -18.59 -1.04
N ALA A 258 1.32 -19.31 -1.85
CA ALA A 258 1.05 -20.73 -2.11
C ALA A 258 1.00 -21.53 -0.80
N GLY A 259 0.01 -22.41 -0.66
CA GLY A 259 -0.21 -23.19 0.57
C GLY A 259 -0.85 -22.40 1.73
N TRP A 260 -1.47 -21.25 1.44
CA TRP A 260 -2.24 -20.48 2.42
C TRP A 260 -3.23 -21.34 3.21
N GLN A 261 -3.50 -20.93 4.44
CA GLN A 261 -4.35 -21.67 5.37
C GLN A 261 -5.61 -20.85 5.71
N PRO A 262 -6.80 -21.47 5.80
CA PRO A 262 -7.98 -20.79 6.30
C PRO A 262 -7.75 -20.25 7.72
N SER A 263 -8.40 -19.13 8.07
CA SER A 263 -8.20 -18.39 9.33
C SER A 263 -6.83 -17.71 9.51
N ALA A 264 -5.86 -17.92 8.62
CA ALA A 264 -4.57 -17.25 8.70
C ALA A 264 -4.67 -15.76 8.32
N LYS A 265 -3.72 -14.97 8.86
CA LYS A 265 -3.58 -13.54 8.57
C LYS A 265 -2.32 -13.32 7.74
N TYR A 266 -2.44 -12.54 6.68
CA TYR A 266 -1.36 -12.18 5.77
C TYR A 266 -1.22 -10.67 5.69
N LYS A 267 0.00 -10.16 5.93
CA LYS A 267 0.30 -8.72 5.85
C LYS A 267 0.77 -8.37 4.44
N SER A 268 0.23 -7.29 3.88
CA SER A 268 0.66 -6.75 2.58
C SER A 268 2.05 -6.12 2.66
N ASN A 269 2.74 -6.12 1.52
CA ASN A 269 3.94 -5.30 1.33
C ASN A 269 3.48 -3.86 1.03
N ASN A 270 4.24 -2.87 1.51
CA ASN A 270 3.82 -1.49 1.73
C ASN A 270 3.54 -0.64 0.45
N GLU A 271 2.53 -1.01 -0.35
CA GLU A 271 2.24 -0.35 -1.64
C GLU A 271 0.81 0.25 -1.68
N THR A 272 0.63 1.46 -1.14
CA THR A 272 -0.56 2.29 -1.45
C THR A 272 -0.38 2.94 -2.82
N ILE A 273 -0.66 2.19 -3.89
CA ILE A 273 -0.46 2.62 -5.28
C ILE A 273 -1.66 3.45 -5.77
N ASN A 274 -1.52 4.76 -5.97
CA ASN A 274 -2.59 5.59 -6.57
C ASN A 274 -3.01 5.12 -7.98
N ALA A 275 -4.12 5.63 -8.52
CA ALA A 275 -4.67 5.20 -9.81
C ALA A 275 -3.71 5.32 -11.02
N ALA A 276 -2.63 6.09 -10.90
CA ALA A 276 -1.58 6.23 -11.91
C ALA A 276 -0.40 5.25 -11.71
N GLY A 277 -0.48 4.36 -10.71
CA GLY A 277 0.56 3.38 -10.42
C GLY A 277 1.65 3.89 -9.49
N TRP A 278 1.43 4.95 -8.69
CA TRP A 278 2.46 5.54 -7.82
C TRP A 278 2.02 5.62 -6.35
N ALA A 279 2.88 5.22 -5.42
CA ALA A 279 2.71 5.40 -3.99
C ALA A 279 3.49 6.63 -3.49
N ASP A 280 3.22 7.10 -2.28
CA ASP A 280 3.93 8.26 -1.71
C ASP A 280 5.08 7.83 -0.79
N ALA A 281 6.20 8.53 -0.89
CA ALA A 281 7.35 8.36 0.00
C ALA A 281 7.94 9.73 0.37
N GLY A 282 8.63 9.79 1.50
CA GLY A 282 9.61 10.85 1.71
C GLY A 282 10.95 10.48 1.10
N VAL A 283 11.73 11.49 0.76
CA VAL A 283 13.11 11.31 0.39
C VAL A 283 14.00 12.33 1.08
N THR A 284 15.17 11.84 1.47
CA THR A 284 16.34 12.62 1.87
C THR A 284 17.50 12.23 0.96
N TRP A 285 18.70 12.72 1.26
CA TRP A 285 19.89 12.28 0.54
C TRP A 285 21.13 12.28 1.44
N TYR A 286 22.12 11.47 1.07
CA TYR A 286 23.36 11.28 1.83
C TYR A 286 24.61 11.20 0.93
N GLY A 287 25.76 11.38 1.56
CA GLY A 287 27.09 11.36 0.93
C GLY A 287 27.41 12.64 0.15
N GLU A 288 28.27 12.51 -0.85
CA GLU A 288 28.71 13.64 -1.67
C GLU A 288 27.64 14.05 -2.71
N PRO A 289 27.53 15.35 -3.07
CA PRO A 289 26.49 15.83 -3.98
C PRO A 289 26.41 15.10 -5.32
N GLU A 290 27.53 14.67 -5.90
CA GLU A 290 27.56 13.90 -7.15
C GLU A 290 28.01 12.44 -6.93
N GLY A 291 28.07 12.01 -5.68
CA GLY A 291 28.53 10.69 -5.26
C GLY A 291 27.41 9.66 -5.14
N ALA A 292 27.81 8.44 -4.80
CA ALA A 292 26.94 7.26 -4.64
C ALA A 292 26.46 7.04 -3.20
N GLY A 293 26.41 8.09 -2.37
CA GLY A 293 26.22 7.90 -0.93
C GLY A 293 27.49 7.37 -0.27
N SER A 294 27.40 6.21 0.38
CA SER A 294 28.50 5.51 1.05
C SER A 294 29.19 4.53 0.10
N THR A 295 30.46 4.19 0.36
CA THR A 295 31.13 3.08 -0.35
C THR A 295 30.95 1.81 0.47
N GLY A 296 30.28 0.79 -0.07
CA GLY A 296 30.08 -0.50 0.62
C GLY A 296 28.86 -0.63 1.52
N GLY A 297 27.77 0.08 1.21
CA GLY A 297 26.49 0.02 1.93
C GLY A 297 25.97 -1.39 2.27
N ALA A 298 24.93 -1.45 3.09
CA ALA A 298 24.39 -2.65 3.73
C ALA A 298 23.87 -3.75 2.78
N CYS A 299 24.04 -3.64 1.47
CA CYS A 299 23.83 -4.72 0.48
C CYS A 299 25.14 -5.37 0.00
N GLY A 300 26.30 -4.95 0.51
CA GLY A 300 27.59 -5.60 0.20
C GLY A 300 28.17 -5.26 -1.18
N TYR A 301 27.58 -4.31 -1.93
CA TYR A 301 27.98 -3.98 -3.32
C TYR A 301 29.33 -3.24 -3.41
N GLY A 302 29.92 -2.84 -2.28
CA GLY A 302 31.26 -2.26 -2.26
C GLY A 302 31.38 -1.01 -3.14
N VAL A 303 32.39 -1.00 -4.02
CA VAL A 303 32.67 0.08 -4.98
C VAL A 303 31.74 0.07 -6.19
N ALA A 304 30.95 -0.99 -6.40
CA ALA A 304 30.05 -1.09 -7.55
C ALA A 304 29.01 0.03 -7.59
N VAL A 305 28.56 0.51 -6.42
CA VAL A 305 27.52 1.55 -6.31
C VAL A 305 27.85 2.84 -7.05
N ALA A 306 29.14 3.19 -7.18
CA ALA A 306 29.61 4.37 -7.89
C ALA A 306 29.88 4.13 -9.39
N ASN A 307 29.98 2.87 -9.81
CA ASN A 307 30.47 2.46 -11.12
C ASN A 307 29.35 1.99 -12.05
N PRO A 308 29.59 1.88 -13.37
CA PRO A 308 28.66 1.20 -14.27
C PRO A 308 28.34 -0.22 -13.75
N PRO A 309 27.07 -0.68 -13.84
CA PRO A 309 25.91 -0.04 -14.44
C PRO A 309 25.06 0.84 -13.49
N LEU A 310 25.42 0.95 -12.21
CA LEU A 310 24.63 1.69 -11.22
C LEU A 310 24.82 3.20 -11.34
N TYR A 311 26.02 3.65 -11.72
CA TYR A 311 26.33 5.07 -11.95
C TYR A 311 25.90 6.00 -10.81
N ALA A 312 25.96 5.56 -9.55
CA ALA A 312 25.45 6.30 -8.40
C ALA A 312 23.95 6.65 -8.48
N MET A 313 23.15 5.93 -9.26
CA MET A 313 21.68 6.02 -9.25
C MET A 313 21.13 5.02 -8.23
N ILE A 314 21.45 5.25 -6.96
CA ILE A 314 21.16 4.33 -5.84
C ILE A 314 20.49 5.05 -4.68
N ALA A 315 19.89 4.27 -3.79
CA ALA A 315 19.31 4.73 -2.53
C ALA A 315 19.58 3.76 -1.37
N ALA A 316 19.65 4.30 -0.17
CA ALA A 316 19.45 3.56 1.06
C ALA A 316 17.95 3.50 1.38
N GLY A 317 17.44 2.30 1.65
CA GLY A 317 16.02 2.10 1.94
C GLY A 317 15.74 2.16 3.44
N GLY A 318 14.62 2.79 3.84
CA GLY A 318 14.05 2.57 5.17
C GLY A 318 13.64 1.10 5.39
N PRO A 319 13.19 0.71 6.61
CA PRO A 319 12.91 -0.68 6.96
C PRO A 319 11.95 -1.41 6.01
N SER A 320 10.95 -0.70 5.46
CA SER A 320 9.98 -1.24 4.50
C SER A 320 10.57 -1.54 3.12
N LEU A 321 11.64 -0.85 2.73
CA LEU A 321 12.31 -1.02 1.44
C LEU A 321 13.51 -1.95 1.55
N PHE A 322 14.38 -1.74 2.54
CA PHE A 322 15.56 -2.58 2.75
C PHE A 322 15.18 -3.99 3.22
N ASN A 323 14.15 -4.11 4.06
CA ASN A 323 13.55 -5.37 4.51
C ASN A 323 14.59 -6.41 4.95
N ASN A 324 15.46 -6.03 5.89
CA ASN A 324 16.56 -6.88 6.40
C ASN A 324 17.49 -7.46 5.31
N GLY A 325 17.64 -6.75 4.19
CA GLY A 325 18.50 -7.12 3.06
C GLY A 325 17.75 -7.77 1.91
N LYS A 326 16.48 -8.16 2.08
CA LYS A 326 15.67 -8.75 0.99
C LYS A 326 15.35 -7.76 -0.12
N GLY A 327 15.35 -6.47 0.19
CA GLY A 327 15.14 -5.41 -0.79
C GLY A 327 16.39 -5.01 -1.57
N CYS A 328 17.56 -5.54 -1.21
CA CYS A 328 18.78 -5.27 -1.96
C CYS A 328 18.64 -5.69 -3.42
N GLY A 329 19.05 -4.82 -4.33
CA GLY A 329 18.96 -5.07 -5.77
C GLY A 329 17.63 -4.65 -6.40
N THR A 330 16.56 -4.43 -5.61
CA THR A 330 15.28 -3.95 -6.13
C THR A 330 15.38 -2.55 -6.72
N CYS A 331 14.60 -2.29 -7.77
CA CYS A 331 14.57 -1.00 -8.45
C CYS A 331 13.24 -0.27 -8.27
N TYR A 332 13.32 1.05 -8.15
CA TYR A 332 12.17 1.92 -8.00
C TYR A 332 12.26 3.09 -8.96
N GLN A 333 11.12 3.47 -9.53
CA GLN A 333 10.97 4.77 -10.13
C GLN A 333 10.55 5.79 -9.07
N ILE A 334 11.17 6.96 -9.10
CA ILE A 334 10.90 8.06 -8.15
C ILE A 334 10.60 9.33 -8.94
N LEU A 335 9.47 9.97 -8.63
CA LEU A 335 8.93 11.14 -9.28
C LEU A 335 8.81 12.31 -8.28
N CYS A 336 9.52 13.40 -8.57
CA CYS A 336 9.42 14.66 -7.84
C CYS A 336 8.47 15.61 -8.58
N SER A 337 7.45 16.13 -7.89
CA SER A 337 6.51 17.13 -8.45
C SER A 337 6.20 18.30 -7.51
N GLY A 338 6.30 18.12 -6.19
CA GLY A 338 5.86 19.09 -5.18
C GLY A 338 6.84 20.24 -4.88
N ASN A 339 8.08 20.20 -5.38
CA ASN A 339 9.08 21.25 -5.16
C ASN A 339 9.33 22.06 -6.45
N PRO A 340 9.51 23.40 -6.41
CA PRO A 340 9.78 24.21 -7.61
C PRO A 340 11.01 23.77 -8.43
N ALA A 341 12.00 23.15 -7.79
CA ALA A 341 13.19 22.60 -8.42
C ALA A 341 12.95 21.25 -9.10
N CYS A 342 11.85 20.53 -8.80
CA CYS A 342 11.53 19.24 -9.39
C CYS A 342 11.42 19.33 -10.92
N SER A 343 11.96 18.33 -11.61
CA SER A 343 11.85 18.18 -13.06
C SER A 343 10.47 17.70 -13.53
N GLY A 344 9.68 17.06 -12.66
CA GLY A 344 8.46 16.36 -13.04
C GLY A 344 8.70 15.08 -13.86
N ARG A 345 9.95 14.61 -13.95
CA ARG A 345 10.33 13.37 -14.65
C ARG A 345 10.81 12.34 -13.64
N PRO A 346 10.44 11.05 -13.81
CA PRO A 346 10.90 10.03 -12.90
C PRO A 346 12.34 9.63 -13.20
N ILE A 347 13.08 9.29 -12.14
CA ILE A 347 14.36 8.59 -12.22
C ILE A 347 14.17 7.14 -11.77
N THR A 348 15.10 6.25 -12.14
CA THR A 348 15.16 4.90 -11.56
C THR A 348 16.35 4.81 -10.62
N VAL A 349 16.14 4.23 -9.43
CA VAL A 349 17.20 3.95 -8.46
C VAL A 349 17.18 2.48 -8.04
N THR A 350 18.35 1.97 -7.65
CA THR A 350 18.49 0.64 -7.03
C THR A 350 18.70 0.76 -5.52
N ILE A 351 18.08 -0.10 -4.72
CA ILE A 351 18.34 -0.19 -3.28
C ILE A 351 19.66 -0.93 -3.06
N THR A 352 20.63 -0.24 -2.44
CA THR A 352 21.99 -0.78 -2.21
C THR A 352 22.49 -0.58 -0.78
N ASP A 353 21.71 0.05 0.09
CA ASP A 353 22.08 0.36 1.45
C ASP A 353 20.84 0.42 2.37
N GLU A 354 21.06 0.53 3.67
CA GLU A 354 20.02 0.63 4.70
C GLU A 354 20.06 2.01 5.35
N CYS A 355 18.89 2.62 5.52
CA CYS A 355 18.72 3.83 6.32
C CYS A 355 17.89 3.48 7.58
N PRO A 356 18.53 3.20 8.73
CA PRO A 356 17.83 2.63 9.88
C PRO A 356 17.18 3.67 10.82
N GLY A 357 17.36 4.97 10.58
CA GLY A 357 16.99 6.02 11.55
C GLY A 357 16.42 7.29 10.92
N GLY A 358 16.02 8.24 11.77
CA GLY A 358 15.45 9.52 11.35
C GLY A 358 14.17 9.34 10.52
N PRO A 359 13.95 10.15 9.47
CA PRO A 359 12.81 10.01 8.56
C PRO A 359 12.62 8.60 8.01
N CYS A 360 13.71 7.86 7.81
CA CYS A 360 13.65 6.49 7.31
C CYS A 360 12.96 5.49 8.24
N ALA A 361 13.02 5.73 9.55
CA ALA A 361 12.36 4.90 10.55
C ALA A 361 10.98 5.44 10.95
N SER A 362 10.75 6.76 10.80
CA SER A 362 9.49 7.40 11.20
C SER A 362 8.42 7.45 10.12
N GLU A 363 8.81 7.38 8.84
CA GLU A 363 7.88 7.38 7.71
C GLU A 363 7.57 5.96 7.24
N PRO A 364 6.35 5.68 6.71
CA PRO A 364 6.01 4.35 6.20
C PRO A 364 6.96 3.89 5.09
N VAL A 365 7.32 4.80 4.18
CA VAL A 365 8.25 4.56 3.08
C VAL A 365 9.14 5.78 2.92
N HIS A 366 10.44 5.55 2.92
CA HIS A 366 11.43 6.61 2.78
C HIS A 366 12.65 6.12 2.01
N PHE A 367 13.10 6.92 1.05
CA PHE A 367 14.37 6.69 0.35
C PHE A 367 15.39 7.75 0.79
N ASP A 368 16.52 7.31 1.31
CA ASP A 368 17.67 8.21 1.47
C ASP A 368 18.55 8.07 0.23
N LEU A 369 18.41 9.02 -0.70
CA LEU A 369 19.01 8.95 -2.03
C LEU A 369 20.50 9.26 -1.98
N SER A 370 21.28 8.68 -2.89
CA SER A 370 22.60 9.26 -3.18
C SER A 370 22.47 10.71 -3.66
N GLY A 371 23.49 11.54 -3.41
CA GLY A 371 23.48 12.93 -3.85
C GLY A 371 23.25 13.09 -5.35
N LYS A 372 23.80 12.18 -6.16
CA LYS A 372 23.58 12.16 -7.61
C LYS A 372 22.13 11.84 -7.97
N ALA A 373 21.52 10.83 -7.35
CA ALA A 373 20.11 10.49 -7.57
C ALA A 373 19.17 11.62 -7.16
N MET A 374 19.40 12.26 -6.00
CA MET A 374 18.62 13.44 -5.57
C MET A 374 18.75 14.59 -6.57
N GLY A 375 19.97 14.87 -7.05
CA GLY A 375 20.18 15.89 -8.09
C GLY A 375 19.47 15.58 -9.40
N ALA A 376 19.37 14.31 -9.79
CA ALA A 376 18.72 13.86 -11.02
C ALA A 376 17.18 14.06 -11.01
N LEU A 377 16.56 14.21 -9.84
CA LEU A 377 15.14 14.58 -9.72
C LEU A 377 14.88 16.04 -10.12
N ALA A 378 15.90 16.90 -10.11
CA ALA A 378 15.76 18.33 -10.33
C ALA A 378 15.77 18.72 -11.82
N LYS A 379 15.24 19.90 -12.13
CA LYS A 379 15.44 20.56 -13.43
C LYS A 379 16.93 20.80 -13.68
N PRO A 380 17.38 20.91 -14.95
CA PRO A 380 18.75 21.30 -15.27
C PRO A 380 19.20 22.56 -14.51
N GLY A 381 20.33 22.47 -13.80
CA GLY A 381 20.89 23.55 -12.98
C GLY A 381 20.25 23.74 -11.60
N GLN A 382 19.23 22.97 -11.22
CA GLN A 382 18.50 23.11 -9.95
C GLN A 382 18.83 22.00 -8.93
N ALA A 383 19.81 21.15 -9.20
CA ALA A 383 20.18 20.02 -8.35
C ALA A 383 20.51 20.45 -6.91
N ASN A 384 21.33 21.50 -6.76
CA ASN A 384 21.69 22.02 -5.43
C ASN A 384 20.48 22.57 -4.68
N ASN A 385 19.58 23.28 -5.37
CA ASN A 385 18.36 23.82 -4.75
C ASN A 385 17.46 22.70 -4.22
N LEU A 386 17.37 21.58 -4.93
CA LEU A 386 16.61 20.42 -4.47
C LEU A 386 17.31 19.72 -3.30
N ARG A 387 18.64 19.55 -3.33
CA ARG A 387 19.43 18.97 -2.23
C ARG A 387 19.35 19.79 -0.94
N THR A 388 19.26 21.11 -1.04
CA THR A 388 19.13 22.00 0.14
C THR A 388 17.71 22.10 0.69
N ALA A 389 16.71 21.49 0.03
CA ALA A 389 15.32 21.51 0.49
C ALA A 389 15.09 20.63 1.72
N GLY A 390 16.07 19.82 2.14
CA GLY A 390 15.93 18.84 3.21
C GLY A 390 15.10 17.64 2.75
N ALA A 391 14.24 17.14 3.64
CA ALA A 391 13.31 16.07 3.30
C ALA A 391 12.18 16.60 2.41
N ILE A 392 11.90 15.91 1.30
CA ILE A 392 10.81 16.26 0.38
C ILE A 392 9.90 15.06 0.15
N ARG A 393 8.64 15.30 -0.23
CA ARG A 393 7.70 14.25 -0.62
C ARG A 393 7.79 13.98 -2.12
N VAL A 394 7.77 12.71 -2.48
CA VAL A 394 7.80 12.21 -3.86
C VAL A 394 6.74 11.13 -4.02
N SER A 395 6.45 10.83 -5.28
CA SER A 395 5.73 9.61 -5.62
C SER A 395 6.74 8.57 -6.13
N TYR A 396 6.56 7.30 -5.79
CA TYR A 396 7.44 6.21 -6.18
C TYR A 396 6.63 4.99 -6.63
N ARG A 397 7.28 4.06 -7.33
CA ARG A 397 6.71 2.74 -7.64
C ARG A 397 7.80 1.73 -7.90
N ARG A 398 7.53 0.45 -7.70
CA ARG A 398 8.44 -0.62 -8.10
C ARG A 398 8.66 -0.56 -9.62
N ALA A 399 9.89 -0.82 -10.05
CA ALA A 399 10.27 -0.81 -11.46
C ALA A 399 11.16 -2.00 -11.77
N ALA A 400 11.08 -2.51 -12.99
CA ALA A 400 12.01 -3.53 -13.44
C ALA A 400 13.43 -2.95 -13.52
N CYS A 401 14.40 -3.63 -12.93
CA CYS A 401 15.82 -3.37 -13.08
C CYS A 401 16.26 -3.67 -14.52
N LEU A 402 17.04 -2.76 -15.11
CA LEU A 402 17.56 -2.90 -16.47
C LEU A 402 19.01 -2.42 -16.56
N TYR A 403 19.94 -3.34 -16.37
CA TYR A 403 21.37 -3.12 -16.47
C TYR A 403 21.86 -3.45 -17.89
N LYS A 404 21.66 -2.51 -18.82
CA LYS A 404 21.99 -2.71 -20.25
C LYS A 404 23.45 -3.14 -20.45
N GLY A 405 23.65 -4.27 -21.12
CA GLY A 405 24.98 -4.80 -21.42
C GLY A 405 25.69 -5.44 -20.21
N THR A 406 25.00 -5.60 -19.09
CA THR A 406 25.51 -6.26 -17.89
C THR A 406 24.68 -7.49 -17.55
N ASN A 407 25.38 -8.60 -17.36
CA ASN A 407 24.81 -9.84 -16.85
C ASN A 407 25.07 -9.93 -15.35
N ILE A 408 24.39 -10.88 -14.70
CA ILE A 408 24.52 -11.12 -13.27
C ILE A 408 25.98 -11.39 -12.90
N VAL A 409 26.45 -10.73 -11.84
CA VAL A 409 27.81 -10.88 -11.29
C VAL A 409 27.73 -11.50 -9.90
N PHE A 410 28.68 -12.39 -9.62
CA PHE A 410 28.86 -13.01 -8.32
C PHE A 410 30.17 -12.50 -7.71
N HIS A 411 30.08 -11.67 -6.67
CA HIS A 411 31.26 -11.23 -5.91
C HIS A 411 31.49 -12.19 -4.75
N VAL A 412 32.50 -13.05 -4.88
CA VAL A 412 32.86 -14.04 -3.86
C VAL A 412 33.49 -13.34 -2.66
N ASP A 413 32.97 -13.64 -1.48
CA ASP A 413 33.42 -13.07 -0.20
C ASP A 413 34.91 -13.33 0.05
N ALA A 414 35.59 -12.39 0.71
CA ALA A 414 37.02 -12.50 1.01
C ALA A 414 37.36 -13.66 1.96
N GLY A 415 36.42 -14.08 2.81
CA GLY A 415 36.54 -15.23 3.71
C GLY A 415 36.21 -16.58 3.07
N ALA A 416 35.75 -16.59 1.82
CA ALA A 416 35.36 -17.82 1.14
C ALA A 416 36.54 -18.80 1.02
N ASN A 417 36.25 -20.09 1.17
CA ASN A 417 37.20 -21.19 1.03
C ASN A 417 36.46 -22.49 0.62
N PRO A 418 37.14 -23.60 0.33
CA PRO A 418 36.47 -24.83 -0.11
C PRO A 418 35.42 -25.41 0.86
N PHE A 419 35.36 -24.99 2.11
CA PHE A 419 34.37 -25.45 3.10
C PHE A 419 33.31 -24.39 3.44
N TYR A 420 33.51 -23.15 3.00
CA TYR A 420 32.63 -22.01 3.21
C TYR A 420 32.56 -21.18 1.94
N MET A 421 31.44 -21.22 1.23
CA MET A 421 31.23 -20.40 0.05
C MET A 421 30.22 -19.30 0.40
N ALA A 422 30.59 -18.04 0.19
CA ALA A 422 29.67 -16.92 0.28
C ALA A 422 29.91 -15.95 -0.88
N PHE A 423 28.83 -15.37 -1.40
CA PHE A 423 28.93 -14.33 -2.41
C PHE A 423 27.72 -13.41 -2.39
N VAL A 424 27.92 -12.19 -2.88
CA VAL A 424 26.86 -11.25 -3.23
C VAL A 424 26.45 -11.50 -4.67
N VAL A 425 25.15 -11.38 -4.96
CA VAL A 425 24.62 -11.37 -6.32
C VAL A 425 24.32 -9.92 -6.70
N GLU A 426 24.81 -9.50 -7.87
CA GLU A 426 24.66 -8.14 -8.38
C GLU A 426 24.09 -8.15 -9.80
N TYR A 427 23.37 -7.08 -10.13
CA TYR A 427 22.87 -6.74 -11.47
C TYR A 427 21.81 -7.70 -12.03
N GLU A 428 20.92 -8.16 -11.16
CA GLU A 428 19.72 -8.91 -11.52
C GLU A 428 18.72 -7.98 -12.23
N ASN A 429 18.50 -8.20 -13.52
CA ASN A 429 17.41 -7.55 -14.24
C ASN A 429 16.05 -8.05 -13.74
N GLY A 430 14.97 -7.37 -14.17
CA GLY A 430 13.63 -7.74 -13.75
C GLY A 430 13.34 -7.24 -12.34
N GLU A 431 12.99 -8.12 -11.42
CA GLU A 431 12.46 -7.73 -10.09
C GLU A 431 13.54 -7.19 -9.13
N GLY A 432 14.79 -7.59 -9.36
CA GLY A 432 15.96 -7.19 -8.57
C GLY A 432 16.09 -7.90 -7.22
N ASP A 433 15.08 -8.64 -6.75
CA ASP A 433 15.14 -9.49 -5.56
C ASP A 433 15.13 -10.99 -5.91
N LEU A 434 15.65 -11.79 -4.98
CA LEU A 434 15.80 -13.24 -5.12
C LEU A 434 15.06 -13.95 -4.01
N ALA A 435 14.26 -14.94 -4.37
CA ALA A 435 13.60 -15.81 -3.40
C ALA A 435 14.50 -16.94 -2.91
N SER A 436 15.43 -17.41 -3.75
CA SER A 436 16.40 -18.44 -3.36
C SER A 436 17.61 -18.48 -4.30
N VAL A 437 18.75 -18.84 -3.73
CA VAL A 437 20.01 -19.11 -4.44
C VAL A 437 20.49 -20.51 -4.10
N GLU A 438 20.91 -21.24 -5.12
CA GLU A 438 21.45 -22.59 -4.97
C GLU A 438 22.76 -22.71 -5.75
N ILE A 439 23.74 -23.41 -5.18
CA ILE A 439 25.05 -23.65 -5.80
C ILE A 439 25.25 -25.15 -6.05
N GLN A 440 25.79 -25.49 -7.22
CA GLN A 440 26.12 -26.86 -7.60
C GLN A 440 27.63 -26.98 -7.86
N PRO A 441 28.40 -27.69 -7.01
CA PRO A 441 29.79 -28.03 -7.27
C PRO A 441 29.91 -29.08 -8.39
N ALA A 442 31.10 -29.19 -8.96
CA ALA A 442 31.40 -30.18 -10.00
C ALA A 442 31.10 -31.60 -9.51
N GLY A 443 30.27 -32.32 -10.27
CA GLY A 443 29.85 -33.69 -9.97
C GLY A 443 28.85 -33.84 -8.82
N GLY A 444 28.34 -32.73 -8.25
CA GLY A 444 27.33 -32.73 -7.19
C GLY A 444 25.93 -32.30 -7.65
N GLY A 445 24.99 -32.25 -6.71
CA GLY A 445 23.66 -31.66 -6.90
C GLY A 445 23.60 -30.19 -6.47
N PHE A 446 22.51 -29.50 -6.81
CA PHE A 446 22.24 -28.17 -6.28
C PHE A 446 22.01 -28.21 -4.77
N MET A 447 22.69 -27.32 -4.05
CA MET A 447 22.56 -27.14 -2.62
C MET A 447 22.02 -25.74 -2.33
N PRO A 448 21.00 -25.61 -1.48
CA PRO A 448 20.45 -24.32 -1.10
C PRO A 448 21.47 -23.52 -0.29
N MET A 449 21.58 -22.25 -0.62
CA MET A 449 22.37 -21.29 0.14
C MET A 449 21.47 -20.56 1.15
N GLN A 450 22.04 -20.23 2.30
CA GLN A 450 21.39 -19.44 3.33
C GLN A 450 21.55 -17.96 3.02
N GLU A 451 20.43 -17.24 2.93
CA GLU A 451 20.42 -15.77 2.88
C GLU A 451 20.96 -15.19 4.19
N MET A 452 21.91 -14.26 4.08
CA MET A 452 22.38 -13.42 5.18
C MET A 452 21.83 -12.00 5.00
N ARG A 453 21.87 -11.20 6.07
CA ARG A 453 21.68 -9.74 5.94
C ARG A 453 22.69 -9.24 4.89
N SER A 454 22.25 -8.36 3.98
CA SER A 454 23.09 -7.71 2.94
C SER A 454 23.20 -8.40 1.57
N ALA A 455 22.17 -9.07 1.04
CA ALA A 455 22.21 -9.80 -0.25
C ALA A 455 23.32 -10.87 -0.37
N VAL A 456 23.98 -11.23 0.74
CA VAL A 456 25.01 -12.27 0.78
C VAL A 456 24.33 -13.63 0.94
N TRP A 457 24.67 -14.57 0.07
CA TRP A 457 24.23 -15.95 0.16
C TRP A 457 25.41 -16.82 0.57
N LYS A 458 25.25 -17.63 1.62
CA LYS A 458 26.32 -18.51 2.13
C LYS A 458 25.97 -19.99 2.15
N LEU A 459 26.99 -20.83 2.08
CA LEU A 459 26.92 -22.27 2.27
C LEU A 459 28.12 -22.74 3.11
N ASN A 460 27.84 -23.41 4.23
CA ASN A 460 28.82 -24.21 4.94
C ASN A 460 28.72 -25.65 4.45
N SER A 461 29.83 -26.22 3.97
CA SER A 461 29.86 -27.59 3.43
C SER A 461 30.67 -28.51 4.34
N ASN A 462 30.15 -29.72 4.57
CA ASN A 462 30.85 -30.77 5.32
C ASN A 462 32.03 -31.39 4.54
N GLY A 463 32.13 -31.10 3.23
CA GLY A 463 33.21 -31.55 2.37
C GLY A 463 33.71 -30.45 1.44
N ALA A 464 34.95 -30.58 0.97
CA ALA A 464 35.55 -29.58 0.10
C ALA A 464 34.75 -29.43 -1.21
N LEU A 465 34.19 -28.24 -1.40
CA LEU A 465 33.53 -27.78 -2.60
C LEU A 465 34.56 -27.65 -3.74
N LYS A 466 34.31 -28.32 -4.86
CA LYS A 466 35.15 -28.27 -6.06
C LYS A 466 34.40 -27.59 -7.18
N GLY A 467 35.02 -26.57 -7.78
CA GLY A 467 34.49 -25.95 -8.98
C GLY A 467 34.75 -26.78 -10.24
N PRO A 468 34.23 -26.36 -11.41
CA PRO A 468 33.41 -25.17 -11.59
C PRO A 468 32.04 -25.28 -10.91
N PHE A 469 31.46 -24.15 -10.52
CA PHE A 469 30.16 -24.09 -9.87
C PHE A 469 29.09 -23.55 -10.82
N ASN A 470 27.95 -24.22 -10.86
CA ASN A 470 26.72 -23.62 -11.40
C ASN A 470 25.99 -22.90 -10.27
N VAL A 471 25.35 -21.77 -10.59
CA VAL A 471 24.50 -21.04 -9.64
C VAL A 471 23.10 -20.93 -10.21
N ARG A 472 22.09 -21.39 -9.47
CA ARG A 472 20.68 -21.28 -9.81
C ARG A 472 20.03 -20.19 -8.96
N LEU A 473 19.37 -19.26 -9.63
CA LEU A 473 18.71 -18.11 -9.02
C LEU A 473 17.22 -18.19 -9.31
N THR A 474 16.40 -17.96 -8.28
CA THR A 474 14.94 -17.85 -8.41
C THR A 474 14.50 -16.45 -8.03
N SER A 475 13.80 -15.74 -8.91
CA SER A 475 13.34 -14.38 -8.66
C SER A 475 12.32 -14.31 -7.51
N GLY A 476 12.26 -13.17 -6.83
CA GLY A 476 11.42 -12.93 -5.67
C GLY A 476 9.92 -13.14 -5.94
N GLU A 477 9.40 -12.44 -6.94
CA GLU A 477 7.97 -12.31 -7.22
C GLU A 477 7.52 -13.32 -8.28
N SER A 478 8.04 -13.27 -9.50
CA SER A 478 7.60 -14.16 -10.60
C SER A 478 8.08 -15.60 -10.49
N ARG A 479 8.99 -15.91 -9.55
CA ARG A 479 9.60 -17.24 -9.39
C ARG A 479 10.31 -17.75 -10.64
N LYS A 480 10.69 -16.84 -11.56
CA LYS A 480 11.49 -17.21 -12.74
C LYS A 480 12.82 -17.78 -12.29
N VAL A 481 13.33 -18.75 -13.04
CA VAL A 481 14.58 -19.46 -12.70
C VAL A 481 15.59 -19.24 -13.81
N VAL A 482 16.80 -18.80 -13.43
CA VAL A 482 17.96 -18.76 -14.32
C VAL A 482 19.10 -19.57 -13.72
N VAL A 483 19.93 -20.18 -14.58
CA VAL A 483 21.10 -20.94 -14.15
C VAL A 483 22.34 -20.40 -14.84
N ALA A 484 23.26 -19.84 -14.04
CA ALA A 484 24.58 -19.44 -14.47
C ALA A 484 25.49 -20.67 -14.46
N GLN A 485 25.71 -21.26 -15.64
CA GLN A 485 26.51 -22.47 -15.82
C GLN A 485 28.01 -22.18 -15.69
N ALA A 486 28.72 -22.97 -14.90
CA ALA A 486 30.15 -22.93 -14.66
C ALA A 486 30.71 -21.52 -14.38
N VAL A 487 29.91 -20.66 -13.75
CA VAL A 487 30.19 -19.22 -13.63
C VAL A 487 31.34 -18.93 -12.68
N ILE A 488 31.47 -19.68 -11.59
CA ILE A 488 32.63 -19.63 -10.70
C ILE A 488 33.56 -20.80 -11.10
N PRO A 489 34.75 -20.54 -11.65
CA PRO A 489 35.61 -21.57 -12.22
C PRO A 489 36.28 -22.43 -11.15
N ALA A 490 36.93 -23.53 -11.55
CA ALA A 490 37.62 -24.42 -10.61
C ALA A 490 38.78 -23.74 -9.85
N ASN A 491 39.45 -22.77 -10.47
CA ASN A 491 40.57 -21.99 -9.92
C ASN A 491 40.13 -20.64 -9.33
N TRP A 492 38.88 -20.55 -8.89
CA TRP A 492 38.35 -19.36 -8.23
C TRP A 492 39.20 -18.94 -7.03
N LYS A 493 39.19 -17.64 -6.74
CA LYS A 493 39.80 -17.01 -5.58
C LYS A 493 38.76 -16.22 -4.80
N PRO A 494 38.94 -16.09 -3.47
CA PRO A 494 38.15 -15.17 -2.65
C PRO A 494 38.36 -13.72 -3.11
N ASP A 495 37.38 -12.87 -2.79
CA ASP A 495 37.38 -11.44 -3.16
C ASP A 495 37.56 -11.21 -4.67
N GLN A 496 36.88 -12.02 -5.48
CA GLN A 496 36.85 -11.89 -6.94
C GLN A 496 35.41 -11.88 -7.44
N MET A 497 35.21 -11.14 -8.53
CA MET A 497 33.93 -11.06 -9.22
C MET A 497 33.92 -12.01 -10.43
N TYR A 498 32.84 -12.79 -10.55
CA TYR A 498 32.61 -13.68 -11.68
C TYR A 498 31.34 -13.29 -12.40
N ARG A 499 31.47 -12.92 -13.69
CA ARG A 499 30.35 -12.49 -14.51
C ARG A 499 29.73 -13.67 -15.25
N SER A 500 28.41 -13.76 -15.22
CA SER A 500 27.66 -14.76 -15.97
C SER A 500 27.36 -14.33 -17.42
N ILE A 501 26.76 -15.23 -18.18
CA ILE A 501 26.20 -14.95 -19.51
C ILE A 501 24.66 -14.88 -19.52
N VAL A 502 24.04 -14.86 -18.33
CA VAL A 502 22.59 -14.91 -18.16
C VAL A 502 22.08 -13.69 -17.39
N ASN A 503 20.82 -13.37 -17.62
CA ASN A 503 20.06 -12.42 -16.81
C ASN A 503 18.55 -12.78 -16.88
N PHE A 504 17.73 -12.17 -16.02
CA PHE A 504 16.28 -12.38 -15.98
C PHE A 504 15.51 -11.63 -17.06
#